data_AF-A0A0G0TY15-F1
#
_entry.id   AF-A0A0G0TY15-F1
#
_cell.length_a   1.000
_cell.length_b   1.000
_cell.length_c   1.000
_cell.angle_alpha   90.00
_cell.angle_beta   90.00
_cell.angle_gamma   90.00
#
_symmetry.space_group_name_H-M   'P 1'
#
loop_
_entity.id
_entity.type
_entity.pdbx_description
1 polymer ?
#
loop_
_entity_poly.entity_id
_entity_poly.type
_entity_poly.pdbx_seq_one_letter_code
_entity_poly.pdbx_strand_id
1 'polypeptide(L)' 'MNVGREKPESLSDDYIIGLTDGEGCFYVDIRAPKGEYKSYRVELHFFIKLREDELLLLQKVQKFKELFAISSNCLNG' A
#
# COMPACT_ATOMS: atom_id res chain seq x y z
N MET A 1 -26.63 13.77 4.00
CA MET A 1 -26.57 12.53 3.20
C MET A 1 -25.11 12.11 3.16
N ASN A 2 -24.75 11.00 3.82
CA ASN A 2 -23.38 10.50 3.77
C ASN A 2 -23.23 9.73 2.45
N VAL A 3 -22.74 10.41 1.41
CA VAL A 3 -22.36 9.75 0.14
C VAL A 3 -21.02 9.06 0.40
N GLY A 4 -21.07 7.93 1.11
CA GLY A 4 -19.92 7.05 1.27
C GLY A 4 -19.71 6.22 0.01
N ARG A 5 -18.45 5.94 -0.33
CA ARG A 5 -18.07 5.00 -1.40
C ARG A 5 -18.73 3.64 -1.13
N GLU A 6 -19.40 3.07 -2.13
CA GLU A 6 -19.89 1.69 -2.05
C GLU A 6 -18.69 0.75 -1.91
N LYS A 7 -18.68 -0.04 -0.83
CA LYS A 7 -17.60 -0.97 -0.53
C LYS A 7 -17.81 -2.24 -1.36
N PRO A 8 -16.85 -2.63 -2.22
CA PRO A 8 -17.05 -3.81 -3.06
C PRO A 8 -17.11 -5.10 -2.22
N GLU A 9 -18.03 -5.98 -2.58
CA GLU A 9 -18.14 -7.31 -1.96
C GLU A 9 -16.90 -8.15 -2.27
N SER A 10 -16.51 -8.22 -3.56
CA SER A 10 -15.29 -8.84 -4.06
C SER A 10 -14.40 -7.84 -4.80
N LEU A 11 -13.08 -8.04 -4.75
CA LEU A 11 -12.12 -7.23 -5.50
C LEU A 11 -11.94 -7.82 -6.90
N SER A 12 -12.04 -6.98 -7.94
CA SER A 12 -11.68 -7.33 -9.31
C SER A 12 -10.28 -6.78 -9.65
N ASP A 13 -9.68 -7.31 -10.71
CA ASP A 13 -8.40 -6.79 -11.21
C ASP A 13 -8.52 -5.31 -11.61
N ASP A 14 -9.60 -4.93 -12.31
CA ASP A 14 -9.85 -3.54 -12.71
C ASP A 14 -9.98 -2.60 -11.49
N TYR A 15 -10.58 -3.08 -10.41
CA TYR A 15 -10.69 -2.30 -9.17
C TYR A 15 -9.31 -2.07 -8.54
N ILE A 16 -8.44 -3.08 -8.52
CA ILE A 16 -7.08 -2.97 -7.97
C ILE A 16 -6.22 -2.04 -8.81
N ILE A 17 -6.37 -2.10 -10.13
CA ILE A 17 -5.70 -1.17 -11.06
C ILE A 17 -6.13 0.26 -10.74
N GLY A 18 -7.44 0.53 -10.71
CA GLY A 18 -7.95 1.87 -10.43
C GLY A 18 -7.58 2.38 -9.03
N LEU A 19 -7.58 1.50 -8.03
CA LEU A 19 -7.14 1.85 -6.68
C LEU A 19 -5.65 2.20 -6.64
N THR A 20 -4.81 1.45 -7.36
CA THR A 20 -3.37 1.71 -7.43
C THR A 20 -3.07 3.01 -8.18
N ASP A 21 -3.82 3.32 -9.23
CA ASP A 21 -3.65 4.57 -9.99
C ASP A 21 -4.04 5.81 -9.18
N GLY A 22 -5.09 5.70 -8.35
CA GLY A 22 -5.57 6.81 -7.51
C GLY A 22 -4.84 6.99 -6.18
N GLU A 23 -4.57 5.90 -5.46
CA GLU A 23 -4.09 5.92 -4.07
C GLU A 23 -2.72 5.24 -3.88
N GLY A 24 -2.18 4.67 -4.96
CA GLY A 24 -0.87 4.06 -4.96
C GLY A 24 0.23 5.10 -4.93
N CYS A 25 1.30 4.77 -4.23
CA CYS A 25 2.50 5.58 -4.20
C CYS A 25 3.71 4.67 -4.34
N PHE A 26 4.55 5.03 -5.30
CA PHE A 26 5.81 4.37 -5.58
C PHE A 26 6.94 5.38 -5.40
N TYR A 27 7.99 4.99 -4.69
CA TYR A 27 9.20 5.78 -4.61
C TYR A 27 10.45 4.91 -4.56
N VAL A 28 11.55 5.51 -5.00
CA VAL A 28 12.87 4.90 -5.02
C VAL A 28 13.70 5.57 -3.94
N ASP A 29 14.26 4.77 -3.04
CA ASP A 29 15.19 5.25 -2.02
C ASP A 29 16.60 4.74 -2.32
N ILE A 30 17.60 5.57 -2.02
CA ILE A 30 19.01 5.22 -2.13
C ILE A 30 19.58 5.13 -0.72
N ARG A 31 19.71 3.91 -0.22
CA ARG A 31 20.29 3.66 1.10
C ARG A 31 21.80 3.71 1.04
N ALA A 32 22.38 4.58 1.87
CA ALA A 32 23.80 4.60 2.13
C ALA A 32 24.28 3.29 2.80
N PRO A 33 25.57 2.92 2.63
CA PRO A 33 26.18 1.81 3.35
C PRO A 33 25.98 1.94 4.86
N LYS A 34 25.45 0.90 5.51
CA LYS A 34 25.24 0.85 6.96
C LYS A 34 25.21 -0.61 7.45
N GLY A 35 25.87 -0.88 8.57
CA GLY A 35 25.93 -2.21 9.18
C GLY A 35 26.64 -3.21 8.27
N GLU A 36 25.98 -4.33 7.97
CA GLU A 36 26.52 -5.41 7.13
C GLU A 36 26.63 -5.03 5.64
N TYR A 37 25.90 -4.00 5.20
CA TYR A 37 25.89 -3.57 3.81
C TYR A 37 26.96 -2.50 3.57
N LYS A 38 28.02 -2.88 2.84
CA LYS A 38 29.19 -2.02 2.54
C LYS A 38 29.04 -1.18 1.26
N SER A 39 27.95 -1.31 0.53
CA SER A 39 27.66 -0.56 -0.70
C SER A 39 26.32 0.17 -0.61
N TYR A 40 26.15 1.18 -1.47
CA TYR A 40 24.85 1.80 -1.69
C TYR A 40 23.86 0.77 -2.23
N ARG A 41 22.59 0.93 -1.87
CA ARG A 41 21.51 0.05 -2.32
C ARG A 41 20.33 0.89 -2.79
N VAL A 42 19.70 0.43 -3.86
CA VAL A 42 18.44 0.99 -4.35
C VAL A 42 17.32 0.16 -3.72
N GLU A 43 16.43 0.81 -2.98
CA GLU A 43 15.24 0.19 -2.41
C GLU A 43 14.00 0.71 -3.16
N LEU A 44 13.17 -0.21 -3.63
CA LEU A 44 11.91 0.11 -4.28
C LEU A 44 10.79 -0.07 -3.26
N HIS A 45 9.99 0.97 -3.09
CA HIS A 45 8.89 0.98 -2.13
C HIS A 45 7.58 1.26 -2.87
N PHE A 46 6.58 0.45 -2.58
CA PHE A 46 5.21 0.65 -3.06
C PHE A 46 4.24 0.51 -1.90
N PHE A 47 3.33 1.46 -1.76
CA PHE A 47 2.27 1.41 -0.76
C PHE A 47 0.98 2.01 -1.30
N ILE A 48 -0.15 1.52 -0.78
CA ILE A 48 -1.48 2.12 -0.97
C ILE A 48 -1.84 2.79 0.35
N LYS A 49 -2.06 4.11 0.34
CA LYS A 49 -2.50 4.85 1.54
C LYS A 49 -4.00 5.08 1.47
N LEU A 50 -4.72 4.64 2.49
CA LEU A 50 -6.15 4.87 2.63
C LEU A 50 -6.44 5.49 3.99
N ARG A 51 -7.65 5.99 4.18
CA ARG A 51 -8.11 6.47 5.48
C ARG A 51 -8.27 5.31 6.46
N GLU A 52 -8.18 5.60 7.76
CA GLU A 52 -8.28 4.59 8.82
C GLU A 52 -9.61 3.82 8.80
N ASP A 53 -10.72 4.48 8.43
CA ASP A 53 -12.04 3.86 8.32
C ASP A 53 -12.18 2.91 7.11
N GLU A 54 -11.15 2.85 6.26
CA GLU A 54 -11.04 1.95 5.13
C GLU A 54 -10.07 0.78 5.38
N LEU A 55 -9.63 0.57 6.63
CA LEU A 55 -8.74 -0.53 7.01
C LEU A 55 -9.21 -1.90 6.51
N LEU A 56 -10.52 -2.16 6.52
CA LEU A 56 -11.09 -3.42 6.02
C LEU A 56 -10.85 -3.61 4.52
N LEU A 57 -10.89 -2.54 3.73
CA LEU A 57 -10.57 -2.58 2.29
C LEU A 57 -9.09 -2.90 2.10
N LEU A 58 -8.20 -2.24 2.86
CA LEU A 58 -6.77 -2.51 2.80
C LEU A 58 -6.44 -3.98 3.13
N GLN A 59 -7.10 -4.57 4.13
CA GLN A 59 -6.98 -5.99 4.47
C GLN A 59 -7.49 -6.91 3.35
N LYS A 60 -8.58 -6.54 2.66
CA LYS A 60 -9.05 -7.29 1.48
C LYS A 60 -8.02 -7.22 0.34
N VAL A 61 -7.46 -6.04 0.07
CA VAL A 61 -6.44 -5.81 -0.98
C VAL A 61 -5.17 -6.59 -0.66
N GLN A 62 -4.76 -6.68 0.60
CA GLN A 62 -3.63 -7.52 1.01
C GLN A 62 -3.86 -8.99 0.67
N LYS A 63 -5.05 -9.52 0.98
CA LYS A 63 -5.43 -10.90 0.69
C LYS A 63 -5.69 -11.13 -0.80
N PHE A 64 -5.80 -10.07 -1.59
CA PHE A 64 -6.00 -10.18 -3.03
C PHE A 64 -4.73 -10.73 -3.69
N LYS A 65 -4.80 -11.99 -4.10
CA LYS A 65 -3.74 -12.73 -4.80
C LYS A 65 -2.37 -12.75 -4.07
N GLU A 66 -2.36 -12.53 -2.75
CA GLU A 66 -1.14 -12.51 -1.92
C GLU A 66 -0.05 -11.54 -2.42
N LEU A 67 -0.43 -10.54 -3.23
CA LEU A 67 0.50 -9.65 -3.94
C LEU A 67 1.16 -8.60 -3.01
N PHE A 68 0.57 -8.33 -1.85
CA PHE A 68 0.98 -7.24 -0.96
C PHE A 68 1.23 -7.72 0.47
N ALA A 69 2.33 -7.27 1.07
CA ALA A 69 2.59 -7.42 2.51
C ALA A 69 2.13 -6.16 3.27
N ILE A 70 1.58 -6.32 4.49
CA ILE A 70 1.28 -5.17 5.35
C ILE A 70 2.59 -4.66 5.96
N SER A 71 2.92 -3.41 5.65
CA SER A 71 3.75 -2.57 6.50
C SER A 71 2.81 -1.70 7.33
N SER A 72 2.65 -2.01 8.61
CA SER A 72 1.93 -1.13 9.54
C SER A 72 2.84 0.04 9.91
N ASN A 73 2.72 1.14 9.19
CA ASN A 73 3.31 2.43 9.57
C ASN A 73 2.23 3.51 9.56
N CYS A 74 1.43 3.51 10.63
CA CYS A 74 0.60 4.59 11.19
C CYS A 74 0.07 3.97 12.51
N LEU A 75 0.40 4.40 13.72
CA LEU A 75 0.50 5.74 14.29
C LEU A 75 1.63 5.79 15.35
N ASN A 76 2.64 6.64 15.15
CA ASN A 76 3.44 7.24 16.21
C ASN A 76 3.89 8.60 15.66
N GLY A 77 2.93 9.51 15.58
CA GLY A 77 3.14 10.95 15.50
C GLY A 77 2.54 11.56 16.75
#